data_AF-A0A965P6Y2-F1
#
_entry.id   AF-A0A965P6Y2-F1
#
_cell.length_a   1.000
_cell.length_b   1.000
_cell.length_c   1.000
_cell.angle_alpha   90.00
_cell.angle_beta   90.00
_cell.angle_gamma   90.00
#
_symmetry.space_group_name_H-M   'P 1'
#
loop_
_entity.id
_entity.type
_entity.pdbx_description
1 polymer ?
#
loop_
_entity_poly.entity_id
_entity_poly.type
_entity_poly.pdbx_seq_one_letter_code
_entity_poly.pdbx_strand_id
1 'polypeptide(L)'
;MIVPSNLDDTIPIVCNTEDHEIFGNITAAVARDLPWLQLSEPHDGVAVIVGGGPSMKPLLPMIAAHKGAGQAIFAVNGTIPSLASVDVTPDYFVLLDARAHNQGFVHPNKATKYLIASQCSTGVFEALEGHDVTLWHPAYPGIQDYIGDRLCALIGGGTTVGLQAMSIAFCMGYRHIHLYGFDSSYSLAGEGHAYAQTANAEDPREGYWVSGKEYIAAPWMARQAMEFQTAAQQLAEEDTIIQVHGHGLLPAIAKAMSEPPPPMSEVQKYEAMWKTPLYREVAPGESFAEHFVQIADPKLTDVIVDFGCGTGRGGKKIAELTRCEVQLVDFADNCRDEGNDLPFTVADLTKPIGISGNIGYCTDVMEHIPPEDVPDVIRNIMDCVDSCYFKIALFDDSMGKLIGHPLHLSVFPSEWWQSKFSEYDIKYQHTDHGDACPYATLYVQNPK
;
A
#
# COMPACT_ATOMS: atom_id res chain seq x y z
N MET A 1 -5.80 -3.32 -12.25
CA MET A 1 -4.70 -3.72 -11.34
C MET A 1 -4.83 -5.21 -11.09
N ILE A 2 -3.72 -5.94 -10.98
CA ILE A 2 -3.79 -7.34 -10.51
C ILE A 2 -4.21 -7.27 -9.05
N VAL A 3 -5.40 -7.75 -8.74
CA VAL A 3 -5.97 -7.69 -7.39
C VAL A 3 -5.35 -8.82 -6.57
N PRO A 4 -4.85 -8.55 -5.34
CA PRO A 4 -4.19 -9.57 -4.50
C PRO A 4 -5.03 -10.83 -4.25
N SER A 5 -6.36 -10.67 -4.26
CA SER A 5 -7.34 -11.68 -3.84
C SER A 5 -7.31 -13.00 -4.59
N ASN A 6 -6.69 -13.07 -5.78
CA ASN A 6 -6.66 -14.31 -6.56
C ASN A 6 -5.29 -15.03 -6.50
N LEU A 7 -4.28 -14.43 -5.87
CA LEU A 7 -2.88 -14.87 -5.96
C LEU A 7 -2.28 -15.30 -4.62
N ASP A 8 -2.68 -14.70 -3.49
CA ASP A 8 -2.20 -15.16 -2.18
C ASP A 8 -2.69 -16.59 -1.84
N ASP A 9 -3.84 -17.01 -2.38
CA ASP A 9 -4.34 -18.38 -2.27
C ASP A 9 -3.67 -19.36 -3.27
N THR A 10 -2.96 -18.86 -4.30
CA THR A 10 -2.43 -19.69 -5.41
C THR A 10 -0.90 -19.72 -5.51
N ILE A 11 -0.18 -18.76 -4.92
CA ILE A 11 1.28 -18.71 -4.91
C ILE A 11 1.82 -18.95 -3.49
N PRO A 12 2.22 -20.18 -3.13
CA PRO A 12 2.78 -20.44 -1.81
C PRO A 12 4.11 -19.69 -1.61
N ILE A 13 4.22 -18.93 -0.53
CA ILE A 13 5.47 -18.29 -0.11
C ILE A 13 6.30 -19.35 0.61
N VAL A 14 7.32 -19.87 -0.08
CA VAL A 14 8.28 -20.81 0.50
C VAL A 14 9.66 -20.18 0.42
N CYS A 15 10.28 -19.98 1.58
CA CYS A 15 11.67 -19.54 1.63
C CYS A 15 12.56 -20.65 1.05
N ASN A 16 13.51 -20.28 0.20
CA ASN A 16 14.34 -21.25 -0.52
C ASN A 16 15.49 -21.83 0.34
N THR A 17 15.56 -21.42 1.60
CA THR A 17 16.58 -21.80 2.58
C THR A 17 15.89 -21.99 3.93
N GLU A 18 16.27 -23.03 4.65
CA GLU A 18 15.69 -23.34 5.96
C GLU A 18 16.08 -22.29 7.01
N ASP A 19 15.17 -22.00 7.94
CA ASP A 19 15.35 -20.97 8.96
C ASP A 19 16.66 -21.13 9.74
N HIS A 20 17.02 -22.35 10.14
CA HIS A 20 18.23 -22.59 10.92
C HIS A 20 19.52 -22.22 10.15
N GLU A 21 19.53 -22.35 8.83
CA GLU A 21 20.66 -21.96 7.98
C GLU A 21 20.70 -20.43 7.83
N ILE A 22 19.54 -19.80 7.59
CA ILE A 22 19.41 -18.33 7.55
C ILE A 22 19.92 -17.69 8.85
N PHE A 23 19.42 -18.13 10.00
CA PHE A 23 19.80 -17.59 11.30
C PHE A 23 21.24 -17.95 11.69
N GLY A 24 21.74 -19.11 11.25
CA GLY A 24 23.16 -19.48 11.35
C GLY A 24 24.06 -18.50 10.59
N ASN A 25 23.68 -18.15 9.35
CA ASN A 25 24.39 -17.16 8.54
C ASN A 25 24.37 -15.77 9.20
N ILE A 26 23.21 -15.32 9.69
CA ILE A 26 23.08 -14.03 10.39
C ILE A 26 24.00 -13.96 11.60
N THR A 27 23.99 -15.00 12.44
CA THR A 27 24.84 -15.08 13.63
C THR A 27 26.31 -14.93 13.25
N ALA A 28 26.74 -15.64 12.20
CA ALA A 28 28.11 -15.54 11.71
C ALA A 28 28.41 -14.14 11.14
N ALA A 29 27.50 -13.54 10.39
CA ALA A 29 27.69 -12.24 9.75
C ALA A 29 27.78 -11.09 10.75
N VAL A 30 26.89 -11.08 11.75
CA VAL A 30 26.85 -10.09 12.85
C VAL A 30 28.12 -10.11 13.69
N ALA A 31 28.77 -11.27 13.83
CA ALA A 31 30.03 -11.41 14.56
C ALA A 31 31.25 -10.80 13.85
N ARG A 32 31.11 -10.38 12.58
CA ARG A 32 32.19 -9.77 11.80
C ARG A 32 32.31 -8.28 12.13
N ASP A 33 33.54 -7.77 12.18
CA ASP A 33 33.83 -6.34 12.33
C ASP A 33 33.63 -5.60 11.00
N LEU A 34 32.35 -5.45 10.62
CA LEU A 34 31.91 -4.74 9.42
C LEU A 34 31.01 -3.56 9.80
N PRO A 35 31.06 -2.46 9.02
CA PRO A 35 30.08 -1.41 9.14
C PRO A 35 28.69 -1.94 8.79
N TRP A 36 27.68 -1.47 9.51
CA TRP A 36 26.27 -1.81 9.24
C TRP A 36 25.61 -0.63 8.55
N LEU A 37 24.72 -0.92 7.60
CA LEU A 37 23.97 0.09 6.87
C LEU A 37 23.18 0.95 7.86
N GLN A 38 23.31 2.27 7.71
CA GLN A 38 22.63 3.28 8.50
C GLN A 38 21.76 4.14 7.58
N LEU A 39 20.72 4.72 8.15
CA LEU A 39 19.95 5.75 7.47
C LEU A 39 20.82 6.99 7.25
N SER A 40 20.79 7.51 6.03
CA SER A 40 21.46 8.74 5.62
C SER A 40 20.44 9.81 5.25
N GLU A 41 20.84 11.08 5.38
CA GLU A 41 20.01 12.21 4.97
C GLU A 41 19.72 12.16 3.46
N PRO A 42 18.53 12.61 3.02
CA PRO A 42 18.19 12.70 1.60
C PRO A 42 19.17 13.58 0.81
N HIS A 43 19.43 13.21 -0.44
CA HIS A 43 20.32 13.95 -1.33
C HIS A 43 19.96 13.81 -2.81
N ASP A 44 20.46 14.73 -3.64
CA ASP A 44 20.15 14.81 -5.08
C ASP A 44 20.86 13.77 -5.97
N GLY A 45 21.61 12.85 -5.37
CA GLY A 45 22.22 11.73 -6.07
C GLY A 45 21.17 10.85 -6.78
N VAL A 46 21.57 10.24 -7.90
CA VAL A 46 20.74 9.31 -8.67
C VAL A 46 21.27 7.89 -8.53
N ALA A 47 20.40 6.96 -8.15
CA ALA A 47 20.70 5.54 -8.09
C ALA A 47 20.16 4.83 -9.34
N VAL A 48 21.00 4.03 -9.98
CA VAL A 48 20.65 3.20 -11.13
C VAL A 48 20.82 1.74 -10.74
N ILE A 49 19.71 1.07 -10.48
CA ILE A 49 19.66 -0.30 -10.02
C ILE A 49 19.46 -1.22 -11.23
N VAL A 50 20.39 -2.15 -11.39
CA VAL A 50 20.46 -3.03 -12.55
C VAL A 50 20.15 -4.45 -12.10
N GLY A 51 18.96 -4.92 -12.45
CA GLY A 51 18.47 -6.28 -12.33
C GLY A 51 18.84 -7.16 -13.52
N GLY A 52 18.72 -8.48 -13.34
CA GLY A 52 19.18 -9.48 -14.31
C GLY A 52 18.21 -9.78 -15.46
N GLY A 53 17.08 -9.08 -15.60
CA GLY A 53 16.06 -9.35 -16.60
C GLY A 53 16.54 -9.15 -18.05
N PRO A 54 15.98 -9.90 -19.02
CA PRO A 54 16.37 -9.82 -20.43
C PRO A 54 16.43 -8.42 -21.04
N SER A 55 15.51 -7.52 -20.65
CA SER A 55 15.43 -6.16 -21.18
C SER A 55 16.65 -5.28 -20.84
N MET A 56 17.48 -5.71 -19.88
CA MET A 56 18.74 -5.03 -19.55
C MET A 56 19.70 -4.99 -20.75
N LYS A 57 19.84 -6.07 -21.52
CA LYS A 57 20.83 -6.17 -22.63
C LYS A 57 20.75 -5.00 -23.61
N PRO A 58 19.60 -4.71 -24.24
CA PRO A 58 19.50 -3.59 -25.19
C PRO A 58 19.67 -2.21 -24.53
N LEU A 59 19.57 -2.13 -23.19
CA LEU A 59 19.65 -0.88 -22.43
C LEU A 59 21.03 -0.64 -21.78
N LEU A 60 21.99 -1.55 -21.95
CA LEU A 60 23.37 -1.37 -21.46
C LEU A 60 24.02 -0.03 -21.88
N PRO A 61 23.83 0.49 -23.12
CA PRO A 61 24.34 1.81 -23.49
C PRO A 61 23.76 2.95 -22.64
N MET A 62 22.49 2.87 -22.23
CA MET A 62 21.86 3.87 -21.36
C MET A 62 22.41 3.78 -19.94
N ILE A 63 22.63 2.56 -19.42
CA ILE A 63 23.29 2.34 -18.13
C ILE A 63 24.71 2.92 -18.13
N ALA A 64 25.47 2.71 -19.20
CA ALA A 64 26.79 3.31 -19.37
C ALA A 64 26.74 4.86 -19.42
N ALA A 65 25.71 5.43 -20.07
CA ALA A 65 25.50 6.88 -20.08
C ALA A 65 25.22 7.43 -18.67
N HIS A 66 24.42 6.74 -17.85
CA HIS A 66 24.19 7.10 -16.46
C HIS A 66 25.50 7.09 -15.64
N LYS A 67 26.34 6.07 -15.81
CA LYS A 67 27.66 6.00 -15.18
C LYS A 67 28.55 7.18 -15.61
N GLY A 68 28.58 7.48 -16.91
CA GLY A 68 29.31 8.63 -17.47
C GLY A 68 28.83 9.99 -16.95
N ALA A 69 27.57 10.08 -16.53
CA ALA A 69 26.98 11.25 -15.90
C ALA A 69 27.24 11.34 -14.37
N GLY A 70 28.04 10.41 -13.81
CA GLY A 70 28.36 10.40 -12.38
C GLY A 70 27.26 9.84 -11.48
N GLN A 71 26.26 9.16 -12.05
CA GLN A 71 25.20 8.52 -11.28
C GLN A 71 25.66 7.16 -10.75
N ALA A 72 25.16 6.79 -9.57
CA ALA A 72 25.61 5.60 -8.86
C ALA A 72 24.98 4.34 -9.45
N ILE A 73 25.81 3.39 -9.88
CA ILE A 73 25.34 2.11 -10.44
C ILE A 73 25.32 1.05 -9.34
N PHE A 74 24.14 0.48 -9.10
CA PHE A 74 23.90 -0.63 -8.20
C PHE A 74 23.72 -1.90 -9.02
N ALA A 75 24.71 -2.79 -8.99
CA ALA A 75 24.59 -4.14 -9.52
C ALA A 75 23.92 -5.06 -8.49
N VAL A 76 22.97 -5.89 -8.91
CA VAL A 76 22.41 -6.95 -8.05
C VAL A 76 22.64 -8.32 -8.68
N ASN A 77 22.89 -9.34 -7.85
CA ASN A 77 23.15 -10.73 -8.30
C ASN A 77 24.16 -10.79 -9.47
N GLY A 78 23.93 -11.64 -10.48
CA GLY A 78 24.86 -11.92 -11.58
C GLY A 78 24.99 -10.81 -12.65
N THR A 79 24.71 -9.55 -12.35
CA THR A 79 24.70 -8.46 -13.35
C THR A 79 26.08 -7.90 -13.67
N ILE A 80 27.08 -8.05 -12.79
CA ILE A 80 28.44 -7.50 -12.98
C ILE A 80 29.05 -7.88 -14.34
N PRO A 81 29.05 -9.15 -14.81
CA PRO A 81 29.63 -9.49 -16.11
C PRO A 81 28.97 -8.77 -17.28
N SER A 82 27.66 -8.52 -17.20
CA SER A 82 26.95 -7.78 -18.26
C SER A 82 27.32 -6.30 -18.26
N LEU A 83 27.47 -5.68 -17.09
CA LEU A 83 27.95 -4.30 -16.96
C LEU A 83 29.39 -4.16 -17.48
N ALA A 84 30.26 -5.12 -17.13
CA ALA A 84 31.64 -5.14 -17.59
C ALA A 84 31.76 -5.23 -19.12
N SER A 85 30.79 -5.83 -19.82
CA SER A 85 30.78 -5.92 -21.29
C SER A 85 30.64 -4.57 -22.01
N VAL A 86 30.24 -3.52 -21.28
CA VAL A 86 30.15 -2.13 -21.74
C VAL A 86 31.03 -1.20 -20.90
N ASP A 87 32.10 -1.73 -20.30
CA ASP A 87 33.08 -1.00 -19.51
C ASP A 87 32.50 -0.25 -18.28
N VAL A 88 31.37 -0.75 -17.74
CA VAL A 88 30.78 -0.20 -16.52
C VAL A 88 31.21 -1.03 -15.30
N THR A 89 31.95 -0.38 -14.40
CA THR A 89 32.19 -0.89 -13.05
C THR A 89 31.13 -0.31 -12.10
N PRO A 90 30.36 -1.15 -11.37
CA PRO A 90 29.35 -0.65 -10.46
C PRO A 90 29.98 0.01 -9.22
N ASP A 91 29.30 1.03 -8.71
CA ASP A 91 29.65 1.69 -7.43
C ASP A 91 29.27 0.80 -6.25
N TYR A 92 28.12 0.12 -6.37
CA TYR A 92 27.59 -0.77 -5.36
C TYR A 92 27.23 -2.13 -5.93
N PHE A 93 27.47 -3.19 -5.15
CA PHE A 93 26.95 -4.53 -5.40
C PHE A 93 26.04 -4.96 -4.26
N VAL A 94 24.82 -5.39 -4.56
CA VAL A 94 23.83 -5.82 -3.56
C VAL A 94 23.55 -7.31 -3.67
N LEU A 95 23.62 -8.02 -2.54
CA LEU A 95 23.29 -9.44 -2.44
C LEU A 95 22.39 -9.72 -1.23
N LEU A 96 21.38 -10.58 -1.42
CA LEU A 96 20.38 -10.94 -0.41
C LEU A 96 20.35 -12.44 -0.08
N ASP A 97 20.42 -13.30 -1.09
CA ASP A 97 19.98 -14.69 -0.97
C ASP A 97 20.97 -15.55 -0.17
N ALA A 98 20.44 -16.38 0.73
CA ALA A 98 21.20 -17.12 1.74
C ALA A 98 21.96 -18.34 1.19
N ARG A 99 21.57 -18.84 0.01
CA ARG A 99 22.11 -20.08 -0.55
C ARG A 99 23.59 -19.95 -0.88
N ALA A 100 24.37 -20.97 -0.52
CA ALA A 100 25.83 -20.96 -0.69
C ALA A 100 26.29 -20.68 -2.14
N HIS A 101 25.56 -21.14 -3.15
CA HIS A 101 25.94 -20.97 -4.55
C HIS A 101 25.93 -19.51 -5.04
N ASN A 102 25.27 -18.59 -4.32
CA ASN A 102 25.29 -17.16 -4.67
C ASN A 102 26.66 -16.50 -4.52
N GLN A 103 27.61 -17.16 -3.84
CA GLN A 103 29.01 -16.78 -3.89
C GLN A 103 29.51 -16.65 -5.34
N GLY A 104 28.95 -17.43 -6.28
CA GLY A 104 29.28 -17.35 -7.71
C GLY A 104 28.91 -16.04 -8.39
N PHE A 105 28.07 -15.20 -7.78
CA PHE A 105 27.76 -13.85 -8.28
C PHE A 105 28.76 -12.79 -7.83
N VAL A 106 29.66 -13.13 -6.91
CA VAL A 106 30.62 -12.17 -6.35
C VAL A 106 31.82 -12.02 -7.28
N HIS A 107 32.07 -10.78 -7.70
CA HIS A 107 33.25 -10.40 -8.48
C HIS A 107 34.04 -9.32 -7.69
N PRO A 108 35.04 -9.70 -6.88
CA PRO A 108 35.78 -8.76 -6.02
C PRO A 108 36.53 -7.68 -6.81
N ASN A 109 36.34 -6.42 -6.43
CA ASN A 109 36.88 -5.23 -7.08
C ASN A 109 37.02 -4.11 -6.03
N LYS A 110 38.17 -3.43 -5.99
CA LYS A 110 38.43 -2.33 -5.03
C LYS A 110 37.63 -1.05 -5.32
N ALA A 111 37.09 -0.90 -6.53
CA ALA A 111 36.26 0.24 -6.91
C ALA A 111 34.77 0.06 -6.59
N THR A 112 34.36 -1.13 -6.14
CA THR A 112 32.97 -1.45 -5.83
C THR A 112 32.82 -1.63 -4.32
N LYS A 113 31.76 -1.03 -3.77
CA LYS A 113 31.33 -1.27 -2.39
C LYS A 113 30.28 -2.38 -2.35
N TYR A 114 30.44 -3.33 -1.44
CA TYR A 114 29.60 -4.52 -1.36
C TYR A 114 28.58 -4.37 -0.22
N LEU A 115 27.30 -4.31 -0.57
CA LEU A 115 26.16 -4.25 0.35
C LEU A 115 25.59 -5.67 0.48
N ILE A 116 26.03 -6.41 1.50
CA ILE A 116 25.73 -7.84 1.65
C ILE A 116 24.75 -8.05 2.81
N ALA A 117 23.67 -8.80 2.55
CA ALA A 117 22.69 -9.12 3.59
C ALA A 117 23.30 -10.04 4.66
N SER A 118 22.90 -9.87 5.90
CA SER A 118 23.38 -10.73 7.00
C SER A 118 23.05 -12.20 6.84
N GLN A 119 22.01 -12.53 6.07
CA GLN A 119 21.63 -13.92 5.82
C GLN A 119 22.45 -14.61 4.72
N CYS A 120 23.29 -13.88 3.97
CA CYS A 120 24.14 -14.49 2.95
C CYS A 120 25.14 -15.49 3.58
N SER A 121 25.47 -16.54 2.82
CA SER A 121 26.40 -17.57 3.28
C SER A 121 27.77 -17.01 3.66
N THR A 122 28.47 -17.69 4.58
CA THR A 122 29.81 -17.25 5.03
C THR A 122 30.82 -17.14 3.89
N GLY A 123 30.69 -18.00 2.86
CA GLY A 123 31.54 -18.00 1.67
C GLY A 123 31.47 -16.71 0.85
N VAL A 124 30.36 -15.96 0.91
CA VAL A 124 30.27 -14.63 0.29
C VAL A 124 31.22 -13.65 0.99
N PHE A 125 31.22 -13.64 2.32
CA PHE A 125 32.08 -12.75 3.10
C PHE A 125 33.56 -13.13 2.99
N GLU A 126 33.87 -14.43 2.94
CA GLU A 126 35.22 -14.94 2.70
C GLU A 126 35.75 -14.50 1.32
N ALA A 127 34.91 -14.57 0.28
CA ALA A 127 35.28 -14.10 -1.06
C ALA A 127 35.54 -12.58 -1.13
N LEU A 128 35.03 -11.81 -0.17
CA LEU A 128 35.15 -10.35 -0.10
C LEU A 128 36.17 -9.87 0.93
N GLU A 129 37.01 -10.74 1.48
CA GLU A 129 38.03 -10.35 2.45
C GLU A 129 38.93 -9.22 1.90
N GLY A 130 39.13 -8.20 2.73
CA GLY A 130 39.90 -7.01 2.38
C GLY A 130 39.22 -6.04 1.40
N HIS A 131 37.93 -6.21 1.07
CA HIS A 131 37.15 -5.27 0.25
C HIS A 131 36.22 -4.40 1.11
N ASP A 132 35.68 -3.34 0.53
CA ASP A 132 34.72 -2.46 1.22
C ASP A 132 33.36 -3.15 1.30
N VAL A 133 33.05 -3.74 2.45
CA VAL A 133 31.80 -4.46 2.70
C VAL A 133 31.00 -3.72 3.76
N THR A 134 29.72 -3.50 3.50
CA THR A 134 28.73 -3.03 4.47
C THR A 134 27.64 -4.08 4.62
N LEU A 135 27.39 -4.45 5.87
CA LEU A 135 26.34 -5.40 6.23
C LEU A 135 24.99 -4.69 6.26
N TRP A 136 23.94 -5.32 5.76
CA TRP A 136 22.56 -4.86 5.95
C TRP A 136 21.66 -6.02 6.40
N HIS A 137 20.53 -5.68 7.02
CA HIS A 137 19.66 -6.64 7.68
C HIS A 137 18.27 -6.60 7.06
N PRO A 138 17.80 -7.70 6.44
CA PRO A 138 16.42 -7.76 5.99
C PRO A 138 15.45 -7.71 7.20
N ALA A 139 14.32 -7.03 7.02
CA ALA A 139 13.29 -6.89 8.04
C ALA A 139 12.33 -8.09 8.01
N TYR A 140 12.49 -9.02 8.95
CA TYR A 140 11.51 -10.09 9.21
C TYR A 140 11.44 -10.45 10.70
N PRO A 141 10.34 -11.09 11.14
CA PRO A 141 10.16 -11.47 12.54
C PRO A 141 11.35 -12.28 13.08
N GLY A 142 11.81 -11.95 14.28
CA GLY A 142 12.92 -12.64 14.96
C GLY A 142 14.32 -12.10 14.66
N ILE A 143 14.50 -11.19 13.68
CA ILE A 143 15.84 -10.64 13.37
C ILE A 143 16.49 -9.94 14.58
N GLN A 144 15.68 -9.31 15.44
CA GLN A 144 16.11 -8.56 16.62
C GLN A 144 16.91 -9.42 17.61
N ASP A 145 16.56 -10.70 17.74
CA ASP A 145 17.24 -11.64 18.65
C ASP A 145 18.71 -11.89 18.26
N TYR A 146 19.05 -11.62 16.99
CA TYR A 146 20.38 -11.85 16.44
C TYR A 146 21.21 -10.57 16.32
N ILE A 147 20.58 -9.44 15.97
CA ILE A 147 21.29 -8.16 15.79
C ILE A 147 21.45 -7.38 17.11
N GLY A 148 20.62 -7.67 18.11
CA GLY A 148 20.62 -6.98 19.40
C GLY A 148 20.28 -5.48 19.28
N ASP A 149 20.73 -4.69 20.24
CA ASP A 149 20.36 -3.25 20.35
C ASP A 149 21.23 -2.31 19.49
N ARG A 150 22.05 -2.85 18.58
CA ARG A 150 22.91 -2.02 17.73
C ARG A 150 22.04 -1.26 16.74
N LEU A 151 22.14 0.08 16.77
CA LEU A 151 21.43 0.95 15.83
C LEU A 151 21.78 0.56 14.39
N CYS A 152 20.75 0.26 13.59
CA CYS A 152 20.89 -0.07 12.18
C CYS A 152 19.58 0.17 11.43
N ALA A 153 19.68 0.21 10.11
CA ALA A 153 18.52 0.17 9.24
C ALA A 153 18.09 -1.29 9.00
N LEU A 154 16.82 -1.59 9.27
CA LEU A 154 16.17 -2.82 8.83
C LEU A 154 15.54 -2.57 7.46
N ILE A 155 15.88 -3.39 6.47
CA ILE A 155 15.48 -3.20 5.08
C ILE A 155 14.31 -4.12 4.74
N GLY A 156 13.17 -3.51 4.47
CA GLY A 156 11.95 -4.18 3.97
C GLY A 156 11.69 -3.87 2.50
N GLY A 157 10.44 -4.06 2.07
CA GLY A 157 9.99 -3.62 0.73
C GLY A 157 10.07 -4.66 -0.37
N GLY A 158 10.18 -5.95 -0.05
CA GLY A 158 9.99 -7.05 -1.01
C GLY A 158 10.86 -8.28 -0.76
N THR A 159 10.57 -9.35 -1.47
CA THR A 159 11.24 -10.66 -1.31
C THR A 159 12.47 -10.84 -2.20
N THR A 160 12.70 -9.94 -3.15
CA THR A 160 13.82 -10.03 -4.10
C THR A 160 14.89 -8.99 -3.81
N VAL A 161 16.15 -9.31 -4.16
CA VAL A 161 17.27 -8.36 -4.01
C VAL A 161 17.06 -7.06 -4.78
N GLY A 162 16.34 -7.09 -5.91
CA GLY A 162 16.06 -5.91 -6.70
C GLY A 162 15.17 -4.90 -5.96
N LEU A 163 14.11 -5.39 -5.31
CA LEU A 163 13.23 -4.54 -4.51
C LEU A 163 13.93 -4.06 -3.23
N GLN A 164 14.68 -4.95 -2.57
CA GLN A 164 15.50 -4.60 -1.41
C GLN A 164 16.55 -3.52 -1.76
N ALA A 165 17.13 -3.56 -2.97
CA ALA A 165 18.05 -2.54 -3.43
C ALA A 165 17.38 -1.15 -3.58
N MET A 166 16.08 -1.07 -3.87
CA MET A 166 15.33 0.20 -3.86
C MET A 166 15.29 0.79 -2.46
N SER A 167 14.92 -0.03 -1.47
CA SER A 167 14.90 0.37 -0.05
C SER A 167 16.30 0.72 0.48
N ILE A 168 17.34 0.02 0.04
CA ILE A 168 18.74 0.33 0.37
C ILE A 168 19.15 1.67 -0.23
N ALA A 169 18.84 1.94 -1.50
CA ALA A 169 19.13 3.23 -2.13
C ALA A 169 18.41 4.37 -1.39
N PHE A 170 17.13 4.19 -1.02
CA PHE A 170 16.39 5.14 -0.20
C PHE A 170 17.04 5.39 1.16
N CYS A 171 17.42 4.30 1.86
CA CYS A 171 18.12 4.35 3.14
C CYS A 171 19.46 5.09 3.05
N MET A 172 20.12 5.02 1.90
CA MET A 172 21.37 5.73 1.62
C MET A 172 21.17 7.20 1.22
N GLY A 173 19.92 7.69 1.14
CA GLY A 173 19.59 9.09 0.85
C GLY A 173 19.14 9.36 -0.58
N TYR A 174 19.14 8.37 -1.48
CA TYR A 174 18.69 8.57 -2.86
C TYR A 174 17.16 8.81 -2.90
N ARG A 175 16.74 9.81 -3.68
CA ARG A 175 15.32 10.07 -4.02
C ARG A 175 15.01 9.96 -5.50
N HIS A 176 16.02 9.70 -6.34
CA HIS A 176 15.87 9.44 -7.76
C HIS A 176 16.42 8.06 -8.09
N ILE A 177 15.55 7.13 -8.47
CA ILE A 177 15.89 5.73 -8.69
C ILE A 177 15.51 5.31 -10.11
N HIS A 178 16.46 4.80 -10.87
CA HIS A 178 16.25 4.16 -12.16
C HIS A 178 16.36 2.64 -12.03
N LEU A 179 15.40 1.89 -12.56
CA LEU A 179 15.39 0.44 -12.58
C LEU A 179 15.59 -0.08 -14.00
N TYR A 180 16.58 -0.94 -14.20
CA TYR A 180 16.85 -1.63 -15.47
C TYR A 180 16.85 -3.14 -15.28
N GLY A 181 16.24 -3.91 -16.19
CA GLY A 181 16.22 -5.38 -16.08
C GLY A 181 15.31 -5.90 -14.97
N PHE A 182 14.30 -5.14 -14.58
CA PHE A 182 13.24 -5.53 -13.65
C PHE A 182 12.06 -6.08 -14.45
N ASP A 183 12.26 -7.15 -15.22
CA ASP A 183 11.26 -7.59 -16.20
C ASP A 183 10.11 -8.34 -15.53
N SER A 184 10.42 -9.15 -14.50
CA SER A 184 9.50 -10.04 -13.80
C SER A 184 8.64 -10.90 -14.74
N SER A 185 9.19 -11.27 -15.89
CA SER A 185 8.59 -12.14 -16.90
C SER A 185 9.67 -12.64 -17.85
N TYR A 186 9.41 -13.76 -18.51
CA TYR A 186 10.29 -14.27 -19.57
C TYR A 186 10.19 -13.42 -20.84
N SER A 187 11.28 -13.34 -21.60
CA SER A 187 11.26 -12.79 -22.96
C SER A 187 10.39 -13.65 -23.89
N LEU A 188 10.05 -13.12 -25.07
CA LEU A 188 9.37 -13.92 -26.10
C LEU A 188 10.19 -15.15 -26.55
N ALA A 189 11.52 -15.07 -26.42
CA ALA A 189 12.41 -16.20 -26.67
C ALA A 189 12.51 -17.17 -25.49
N GLY A 190 11.81 -16.91 -24.39
CA GLY A 190 11.76 -17.75 -23.19
C GLY A 190 12.91 -17.55 -22.21
N GLU A 191 13.72 -16.49 -22.37
CA GLU A 191 14.83 -16.15 -21.48
C GLU A 191 14.29 -15.52 -20.18
N GLY A 192 14.74 -16.01 -19.02
CA GLY A 192 14.41 -15.39 -17.72
C GLY A 192 15.46 -14.39 -17.21
N HIS A 193 16.67 -14.44 -17.79
CA HIS A 193 17.79 -13.58 -17.42
C HIS A 193 18.54 -13.12 -18.67
N ALA A 194 19.27 -12.01 -18.55
CA ALA A 194 20.18 -11.48 -19.56
C ALA A 194 21.51 -12.26 -19.65
N TYR A 195 21.73 -13.24 -18.79
CA TYR A 195 22.94 -14.07 -18.77
C TYR A 195 22.55 -15.52 -18.45
N ALA A 196 23.46 -16.46 -18.73
CA ALA A 196 23.22 -17.87 -18.46
C ALA A 196 23.08 -18.09 -16.95
N GLN A 197 21.93 -18.61 -16.53
CA GLN A 197 21.65 -18.98 -15.14
C GLN A 197 20.75 -20.21 -15.15
N THR A 198 21.19 -21.28 -14.49
CA THR A 198 20.46 -22.56 -14.43
C THR A 198 19.53 -22.66 -13.23
N ALA A 199 19.75 -21.85 -12.18
CA ALA A 199 18.85 -21.76 -11.05
C ALA A 199 17.45 -21.36 -11.54
N ASN A 200 16.42 -22.06 -11.05
CA ASN A 200 15.01 -21.79 -11.34
C ASN A 200 14.59 -22.03 -12.80
N ALA A 201 15.40 -22.77 -13.59
CA ALA A 201 15.10 -23.04 -15.01
C ALA A 201 13.86 -23.93 -15.23
N GLU A 202 13.56 -24.79 -14.25
CA GLU A 202 12.45 -25.76 -14.26
C GLU A 202 11.18 -25.23 -13.56
N ASP A 203 11.19 -23.98 -13.09
CA ASP A 203 10.03 -23.40 -12.41
C ASP A 203 8.82 -23.34 -13.35
N PRO A 204 7.59 -23.53 -12.80
CA PRO A 204 6.38 -23.45 -13.59
C PRO A 204 6.25 -22.07 -14.24
N ARG A 205 5.72 -22.05 -15.47
CA ARG A 205 5.49 -20.82 -16.24
C ARG A 205 3.99 -20.63 -16.41
N GLU A 206 3.51 -19.48 -15.96
CA GLU A 206 2.09 -19.13 -15.95
C GLU A 206 1.86 -17.81 -16.68
N GLY A 207 0.64 -17.63 -17.19
CA GLY A 207 0.20 -16.38 -17.80
C GLY A 207 -0.29 -15.39 -16.74
N TYR A 208 0.13 -14.13 -16.86
CA TYR A 208 -0.33 -13.02 -16.05
C TYR A 208 -0.73 -11.86 -16.95
N TRP A 209 -1.81 -11.13 -16.60
CA TRP A 209 -2.37 -10.10 -17.47
C TRP A 209 -2.28 -8.71 -16.87
N VAL A 210 -1.81 -7.75 -17.67
CA VAL A 210 -1.81 -6.32 -17.35
C VAL A 210 -2.38 -5.56 -18.55
N SER A 211 -3.42 -4.77 -18.33
CA SER A 211 -4.08 -3.96 -19.37
C SER A 211 -4.42 -4.75 -20.65
N GLY A 212 -4.92 -5.98 -20.48
CA GLY A 212 -5.31 -6.86 -21.58
C GLY A 212 -4.17 -7.58 -22.30
N LYS A 213 -2.91 -7.39 -21.88
CA LYS A 213 -1.74 -8.06 -22.43
C LYS A 213 -1.26 -9.16 -21.48
N GLU A 214 -0.98 -10.33 -22.05
CA GLU A 214 -0.42 -11.48 -21.34
C GLU A 214 1.11 -11.41 -21.23
N TYR A 215 1.63 -11.86 -20.09
CA TYR A 215 3.03 -12.00 -19.76
C TYR A 215 3.26 -13.38 -19.16
N ILE A 216 4.27 -14.10 -19.66
CA ILE A 216 4.64 -15.41 -19.11
C ILE A 216 5.68 -15.19 -18.02
N ALA A 217 5.41 -15.67 -16.80
CA ALA A 217 6.31 -15.52 -15.66
C ALA A 217 6.28 -16.77 -14.78
N ALA A 218 7.32 -16.96 -13.97
CA ALA A 218 7.27 -17.90 -12.86
C ALA A 218 6.55 -17.24 -11.66
N PRO A 219 5.95 -18.01 -10.74
CA PRO A 219 5.20 -17.44 -9.62
C PRO A 219 6.02 -16.44 -8.78
N TRP A 220 7.31 -16.69 -8.54
CA TRP A 220 8.18 -15.76 -7.81
C TRP A 220 8.47 -14.47 -8.58
N MET A 221 8.51 -14.51 -9.92
CA MET A 221 8.64 -13.31 -10.74
C MET A 221 7.36 -12.47 -10.66
N ALA A 222 6.20 -13.10 -10.79
CA ALA A 222 4.91 -12.42 -10.63
C ALA A 222 4.78 -11.81 -9.22
N ARG A 223 5.23 -12.53 -8.19
CA ARG A 223 5.27 -12.01 -6.81
C ARG A 223 6.13 -10.76 -6.68
N GLN A 224 7.33 -10.75 -7.26
CA GLN A 224 8.17 -9.55 -7.32
C GLN A 224 7.42 -8.37 -7.96
N ALA A 225 6.73 -8.61 -9.08
CA ALA A 225 5.99 -7.58 -9.79
C ALA A 225 4.81 -7.02 -8.95
N MET A 226 4.20 -7.87 -8.11
CA MET A 226 3.15 -7.46 -7.18
C MET A 226 3.71 -6.63 -6.03
N GLU A 227 4.75 -7.12 -5.36
CA GLU A 227 5.41 -6.44 -4.23
C GLU A 227 6.01 -5.10 -4.63
N PHE A 228 6.45 -4.97 -5.89
CA PHE A 228 6.88 -3.71 -6.46
C PHE A 228 5.82 -2.60 -6.31
N GLN A 229 4.52 -2.91 -6.44
CA GLN A 229 3.47 -1.89 -6.34
C GLN A 229 3.48 -1.23 -4.96
N THR A 230 3.48 -2.05 -3.90
CA THR A 230 3.54 -1.57 -2.51
C THR A 230 4.85 -0.84 -2.23
N ALA A 231 5.98 -1.42 -2.64
CA ALA A 231 7.30 -0.82 -2.40
C ALA A 231 7.45 0.52 -3.11
N ALA A 232 7.04 0.62 -4.38
CA ALA A 232 7.10 1.84 -5.15
C ALA A 232 6.17 2.92 -4.59
N GLN A 233 4.97 2.54 -4.14
CA GLN A 233 4.04 3.47 -3.50
C GLN A 233 4.61 4.04 -2.19
N GLN A 234 5.13 3.18 -1.31
CA GLN A 234 5.73 3.61 -0.04
C GLN A 234 6.90 4.56 -0.25
N LEU A 235 7.76 4.27 -1.24
CA LEU A 235 8.88 5.15 -1.57
C LEU A 235 8.40 6.48 -2.19
N ALA A 236 7.37 6.46 -3.04
CA ALA A 236 6.81 7.65 -3.64
C ALA A 236 6.12 8.57 -2.61
N GLU A 237 5.50 7.99 -1.58
CA GLU A 237 4.94 8.74 -0.43
C GLU A 237 6.03 9.48 0.36
N GLU A 238 7.29 9.03 0.25
CA GLU A 238 8.49 9.64 0.86
C GLU A 238 9.34 10.42 -0.18
N ASP A 239 8.67 11.05 -1.14
CA ASP A 239 9.24 11.92 -2.19
C ASP A 239 10.26 11.23 -3.12
N THR A 240 10.20 9.91 -3.28
CA THR A 240 11.09 9.17 -4.19
C THR A 240 10.49 9.06 -5.59
N ILE A 241 11.24 9.50 -6.60
CA ILE A 241 10.92 9.31 -8.00
C ILE A 241 11.55 8.01 -8.50
N ILE A 242 10.71 7.09 -8.99
CA ILE A 242 11.12 5.80 -9.54
C ILE A 242 10.85 5.78 -11.05
N GLN A 243 11.87 5.49 -11.84
CA GLN A 243 11.78 5.33 -13.29
C GLN A 243 12.11 3.90 -13.69
N VAL A 244 11.15 3.20 -14.28
CA VAL A 244 11.32 1.82 -14.73
C VAL A 244 11.61 1.78 -16.23
N HIS A 245 12.75 1.20 -16.59
CA HIS A 245 13.22 1.06 -17.96
C HIS A 245 13.18 -0.41 -18.38
N GLY A 246 12.65 -0.66 -19.57
CA GLY A 246 12.59 -2.01 -20.16
C GLY A 246 11.17 -2.45 -20.50
N HIS A 247 11.00 -3.76 -20.57
CA HIS A 247 9.74 -4.41 -20.90
C HIS A 247 9.54 -5.66 -20.05
N GLY A 248 8.29 -6.00 -19.78
CA GLY A 248 7.94 -7.18 -19.00
C GLY A 248 6.69 -6.93 -18.17
N LEU A 249 6.42 -7.85 -17.25
CA LEU A 249 5.29 -7.75 -16.33
C LEU A 249 5.42 -6.53 -15.41
N LEU A 250 6.57 -6.39 -14.71
CA LEU A 250 6.77 -5.27 -13.78
C LEU A 250 6.81 -3.91 -14.48
N PRO A 251 7.49 -3.69 -15.61
CA PRO A 251 7.44 -2.41 -16.33
C PRO A 251 6.03 -2.07 -16.85
N ALA A 252 5.23 -3.08 -17.19
CA ALA A 252 3.82 -2.87 -17.55
C ALA A 252 2.96 -2.44 -16.35
N ILE A 253 3.19 -3.05 -15.18
CA ILE A 253 2.58 -2.63 -13.92
C ILE A 253 2.99 -1.19 -13.58
N ALA A 254 4.29 -0.87 -13.61
CA ALA A 254 4.80 0.46 -13.33
C ALA A 254 4.17 1.52 -14.25
N LYS A 255 4.01 1.21 -15.54
CA LYS A 255 3.30 2.07 -16.48
C LYS A 255 1.83 2.26 -16.06
N ALA A 256 1.12 1.18 -15.76
CA ALA A 256 -0.27 1.26 -15.33
C ALA A 256 -0.44 2.05 -14.01
N MET A 257 0.52 1.96 -13.09
CA MET A 257 0.53 2.75 -11.84
C MET A 257 0.73 4.25 -12.09
N SER A 258 1.46 4.62 -13.15
CA SER A 258 1.69 6.02 -13.52
C SER A 258 0.52 6.66 -14.29
N GLU A 259 -0.41 5.83 -14.78
CA GLU A 259 -1.60 6.31 -15.48
C GLU A 259 -2.68 6.69 -14.45
N PRO A 260 -3.36 7.85 -14.61
CA PRO A 260 -4.46 8.19 -13.71
C PRO A 260 -5.52 7.09 -13.79
N PRO A 261 -6.14 6.73 -12.65
CA PRO A 261 -7.18 5.74 -12.66
C PRO A 261 -8.34 6.19 -13.54
N PRO A 262 -9.02 5.25 -14.24
CA PRO A 262 -10.14 5.58 -15.08
C PRO A 262 -11.23 6.29 -14.24
N PRO A 263 -11.93 7.28 -14.80
CA PRO A 263 -12.98 7.98 -14.05
C PRO A 263 -14.07 6.99 -13.61
N MET A 264 -14.42 7.05 -12.33
CA MET A 264 -15.52 6.29 -11.72
C MET A 264 -16.59 7.27 -11.23
N SER A 265 -17.87 6.91 -11.39
CA SER A 265 -18.94 7.59 -10.63
C SER A 265 -18.84 7.26 -9.15
N GLU A 266 -19.46 8.06 -8.27
CA GLU A 266 -19.47 7.75 -6.83
C GLU A 266 -20.03 6.35 -6.57
N VAL A 267 -21.16 5.97 -7.18
CA VAL A 267 -21.72 4.60 -7.02
C VAL A 267 -20.68 3.52 -7.37
N GLN A 268 -19.94 3.68 -8.48
CA GLN A 268 -18.92 2.71 -8.90
C GLN A 268 -17.76 2.61 -7.91
N LYS A 269 -17.35 3.73 -7.29
CA LYS A 269 -16.30 3.72 -6.26
C LYS A 269 -16.72 2.85 -5.09
N TYR A 270 -17.93 3.06 -4.55
CA TYR A 270 -18.38 2.32 -3.36
C TYR A 270 -18.73 0.88 -3.67
N GLU A 271 -19.29 0.57 -4.84
CA GLU A 271 -19.44 -0.82 -5.29
C GLU A 271 -18.09 -1.57 -5.35
N ALA A 272 -17.02 -0.88 -5.76
CA ALA A 272 -15.66 -1.43 -5.77
C ALA A 272 -15.07 -1.55 -4.36
N MET A 273 -15.22 -0.53 -3.52
CA MET A 273 -14.76 -0.55 -2.13
C MET A 273 -15.43 -1.67 -1.33
N TRP A 274 -16.75 -1.82 -1.43
CA TRP A 274 -17.51 -2.87 -0.74
C TRP A 274 -17.19 -4.29 -1.22
N LYS A 275 -16.51 -4.48 -2.36
CA LYS A 275 -15.97 -5.79 -2.77
C LYS A 275 -14.66 -6.13 -2.07
N THR A 276 -14.03 -5.16 -1.41
CA THR A 276 -12.75 -5.34 -0.73
C THR A 276 -12.99 -5.76 0.73
N PRO A 277 -12.56 -6.96 1.17
CA PRO A 277 -12.80 -7.43 2.54
C PRO A 277 -12.28 -6.47 3.61
N LEU A 278 -11.09 -5.89 3.39
CA LEU A 278 -10.47 -4.92 4.31
C LEU A 278 -11.37 -3.70 4.59
N TYR A 279 -12.08 -3.20 3.58
CA TYR A 279 -12.96 -2.04 3.73
C TYR A 279 -14.17 -2.32 4.63
N ARG A 280 -14.53 -3.60 4.80
CA ARG A 280 -15.64 -4.04 5.65
C ARG A 280 -15.24 -4.27 7.10
N GLU A 281 -13.94 -4.32 7.44
CA GLU A 281 -13.49 -4.70 8.78
C GLU A 281 -13.92 -3.69 9.84
N VAL A 282 -13.77 -2.40 9.55
CA VAL A 282 -14.11 -1.31 10.47
C VAL A 282 -15.47 -0.72 10.09
N ALA A 283 -16.36 -0.58 11.06
CA ALA A 283 -17.64 0.11 10.90
C ALA A 283 -17.74 1.22 11.97
N PRO A 284 -17.32 2.46 11.66
CA PRO A 284 -17.38 3.56 12.63
C PRO A 284 -18.79 3.81 13.16
N GLY A 285 -19.81 3.63 12.33
CA GLY A 285 -21.21 3.71 12.76
C GLY A 285 -21.59 2.73 13.88
N GLU A 286 -20.91 1.58 14.01
CA GLU A 286 -21.10 0.65 15.13
C GLU A 286 -20.52 1.20 16.44
N SER A 287 -19.33 1.81 16.39
CA SER A 287 -18.64 2.33 17.58
C SER A 287 -19.28 3.61 18.13
N PHE A 288 -19.93 4.41 17.28
CA PHE A 288 -20.58 5.65 17.68
C PHE A 288 -22.02 5.47 18.20
N ALA A 289 -22.62 4.28 18.04
CA ALA A 289 -24.01 4.02 18.38
C ALA A 289 -24.34 4.31 19.86
N GLU A 290 -23.46 3.96 20.80
CA GLU A 290 -23.68 4.20 22.23
C GLU A 290 -23.68 5.69 22.57
N HIS A 291 -22.78 6.47 21.96
CA HIS A 291 -22.74 7.92 22.15
C HIS A 291 -23.99 8.58 21.56
N PHE A 292 -24.43 8.14 20.39
CA PHE A 292 -25.70 8.60 19.81
C PHE A 292 -26.88 8.38 20.76
N VAL A 293 -27.04 7.17 21.31
CA VAL A 293 -28.14 6.86 22.24
C VAL A 293 -28.10 7.77 23.48
N GLN A 294 -26.91 8.10 23.99
CA GLN A 294 -26.76 9.01 25.12
C GLN A 294 -27.17 10.45 24.79
N ILE A 295 -26.88 10.93 23.58
CA ILE A 295 -27.17 12.30 23.16
C ILE A 295 -28.61 12.48 22.70
N ALA A 296 -29.11 11.56 21.89
CA ALA A 296 -30.44 11.64 21.29
C ALA A 296 -31.57 11.15 22.22
N ASP A 297 -31.24 10.30 23.21
CA ASP A 297 -32.19 9.72 24.18
C ASP A 297 -33.48 9.18 23.51
N PRO A 298 -33.37 8.26 22.54
CA PRO A 298 -34.51 7.77 21.76
C PRO A 298 -35.49 7.01 22.63
N LYS A 299 -36.78 7.22 22.37
CA LYS A 299 -37.89 6.52 23.03
C LYS A 299 -38.31 5.34 22.18
N LEU A 300 -38.87 4.31 22.83
CA LEU A 300 -39.34 3.09 22.17
C LEU A 300 -40.33 3.33 21.00
N THR A 301 -41.04 4.47 21.01
CA THR A 301 -41.99 4.85 19.96
C THR A 301 -41.35 5.58 18.78
N ASP A 302 -40.09 5.96 18.90
CA ASP A 302 -39.36 6.68 17.87
C ASP A 302 -38.92 5.72 16.78
N VAL A 303 -38.96 6.22 15.53
CA VAL A 303 -38.42 5.53 14.37
C VAL A 303 -37.08 6.19 14.02
N ILE A 304 -36.02 5.40 13.98
CA ILE A 304 -34.66 5.87 13.70
C ILE A 304 -34.31 5.58 12.24
N VAL A 305 -33.65 6.53 11.58
CA VAL A 305 -33.15 6.38 10.22
C VAL A 305 -31.63 6.50 10.21
N ASP A 306 -30.95 5.46 9.76
CA ASP A 306 -29.49 5.40 9.59
C ASP A 306 -29.14 5.79 8.15
N PHE A 307 -28.68 7.03 7.95
CA PHE A 307 -28.32 7.60 6.65
C PHE A 307 -26.87 7.32 6.32
N GLY A 308 -26.61 6.65 5.20
CA GLY A 308 -25.28 6.15 4.82
C GLY A 308 -24.84 5.00 5.72
N CYS A 309 -25.70 3.98 5.85
CA CYS A 309 -25.55 2.95 6.88
C CYS A 309 -24.34 2.02 6.68
N GLY A 310 -23.74 2.00 5.49
CA GLY A 310 -22.63 1.10 5.15
C GLY A 310 -22.95 -0.36 5.45
N THR A 311 -22.13 -1.01 6.27
CA THR A 311 -22.35 -2.42 6.69
C THR A 311 -23.69 -2.64 7.41
N GLY A 312 -24.33 -1.58 7.89
CA GLY A 312 -25.56 -1.61 8.68
C GLY A 312 -25.35 -2.05 10.14
N ARG A 313 -24.09 -2.27 10.56
CA ARG A 313 -23.76 -2.64 11.94
C ARG A 313 -24.15 -1.55 12.95
N GLY A 314 -24.04 -0.28 12.55
CA GLY A 314 -24.50 0.88 13.33
C GLY A 314 -25.99 0.80 13.66
N GLY A 315 -26.85 0.80 12.64
CA GLY A 315 -28.29 0.65 12.84
C GLY A 315 -28.70 -0.62 13.61
N LYS A 316 -28.01 -1.75 13.38
CA LYS A 316 -28.26 -2.99 14.15
C LYS A 316 -27.94 -2.82 15.64
N LYS A 317 -26.78 -2.24 15.96
CA LYS A 317 -26.39 -1.94 17.34
C LYS A 317 -27.38 -0.97 18.01
N ILE A 318 -27.87 0.04 17.28
CA ILE A 318 -28.90 0.97 17.78
C ILE A 318 -30.20 0.24 18.08
N ALA A 319 -30.66 -0.63 17.18
CA ALA A 319 -31.87 -1.43 17.40
C ALA A 319 -31.75 -2.31 18.65
N GLU A 320 -30.58 -2.91 18.90
CA GLU A 320 -30.32 -3.72 20.10
C GLU A 320 -30.32 -2.90 21.39
N LEU A 321 -29.70 -1.70 21.38
CA LEU A 321 -29.60 -0.83 22.54
C LEU A 321 -30.95 -0.19 22.93
N THR A 322 -31.76 0.17 21.94
CA THR A 322 -32.94 1.04 22.14
C THR A 322 -34.26 0.29 21.99
N ARG A 323 -34.27 -0.81 21.22
CA ARG A 323 -35.47 -1.52 20.74
C ARG A 323 -36.40 -0.67 19.85
N CYS A 324 -35.92 0.46 19.34
CA CYS A 324 -36.64 1.28 18.37
C CYS A 324 -36.71 0.57 17.01
N GLU A 325 -37.66 0.98 16.19
CA GLU A 325 -37.64 0.64 14.76
C GLU A 325 -36.47 1.39 14.09
N VAL A 326 -35.66 0.69 13.30
CA VAL A 326 -34.51 1.27 12.59
C VAL A 326 -34.64 0.98 11.10
N GLN A 327 -34.54 2.03 10.29
CA GLN A 327 -34.49 1.95 8.83
C GLN A 327 -33.09 2.33 8.35
N LEU A 328 -32.54 1.54 7.43
CA LEU A 328 -31.23 1.73 6.85
C LEU A 328 -31.34 2.40 5.47
N VAL A 329 -30.43 3.32 5.16
CA VAL A 329 -30.34 3.99 3.87
C VAL A 329 -28.90 4.02 3.41
N ASP A 330 -28.66 3.58 2.18
CA ASP A 330 -27.35 3.73 1.54
C ASP A 330 -27.54 3.75 0.03
N PHE A 331 -26.64 4.38 -0.71
CA PHE A 331 -26.69 4.38 -2.17
C PHE A 331 -26.07 3.14 -2.80
N ALA A 332 -25.23 2.39 -2.06
CA ALA A 332 -24.62 1.16 -2.52
C ALA A 332 -25.42 -0.06 -2.03
N ASP A 333 -26.06 -0.79 -2.96
CA ASP A 333 -26.88 -1.96 -2.62
C ASP A 333 -26.08 -3.10 -1.96
N ASN A 334 -24.78 -3.19 -2.26
CA ASN A 334 -23.89 -4.21 -1.73
C ASN A 334 -23.20 -3.82 -0.40
N CYS A 335 -23.59 -2.73 0.26
CA CYS A 335 -22.91 -2.25 1.47
C CYS A 335 -23.10 -3.16 2.69
N ARG A 336 -24.32 -3.66 2.92
CA ARG A 336 -24.72 -4.36 4.15
C ARG A 336 -23.99 -5.69 4.34
N ASP A 337 -23.71 -6.01 5.60
CA ASP A 337 -23.22 -7.33 5.99
C ASP A 337 -24.34 -8.38 5.86
N GLU A 338 -23.97 -9.62 5.55
CA GLU A 338 -24.92 -10.73 5.50
C GLU A 338 -25.61 -10.95 6.86
N GLY A 339 -26.92 -11.15 6.85
CA GLY A 339 -27.71 -11.36 8.07
C GLY A 339 -28.12 -10.07 8.81
N ASN A 340 -28.02 -8.91 8.15
CA ASN A 340 -28.67 -7.69 8.60
C ASN A 340 -30.10 -7.59 8.00
N ASP A 341 -31.09 -7.90 8.84
CA ASP A 341 -32.50 -8.00 8.44
C ASP A 341 -33.30 -6.70 8.62
N LEU A 342 -32.63 -5.58 8.95
CA LEU A 342 -33.30 -4.29 9.07
C LEU A 342 -33.83 -3.80 7.71
N PRO A 343 -34.97 -3.07 7.68
CA PRO A 343 -35.47 -2.43 6.47
C PRO A 343 -34.39 -1.58 5.80
N PHE A 344 -34.19 -1.74 4.50
CA PHE A 344 -33.14 -1.07 3.75
C PHE A 344 -33.67 -0.41 2.48
N THR A 345 -33.29 0.85 2.27
CA THR A 345 -33.63 1.62 1.08
C THR A 345 -32.36 2.02 0.35
N VAL A 346 -32.28 1.67 -0.93
CA VAL A 346 -31.20 2.16 -1.80
C VAL A 346 -31.53 3.57 -2.25
N ALA A 347 -30.83 4.58 -1.74
CA ALA A 347 -31.07 5.97 -2.07
C ALA A 347 -29.79 6.81 -2.07
N ASP A 348 -29.72 7.73 -3.01
CA ASP A 348 -28.68 8.74 -3.14
C ASP A 348 -29.09 9.96 -2.31
N LEU A 349 -28.33 10.27 -1.25
CA LEU A 349 -28.65 11.35 -0.31
C LEU A 349 -28.61 12.75 -0.96
N THR A 350 -28.00 12.90 -2.14
CA THR A 350 -28.05 14.16 -2.93
C THR A 350 -29.44 14.39 -3.54
N LYS A 351 -30.33 13.40 -3.47
CA LYS A 351 -31.71 13.46 -3.97
C LYS A 351 -32.71 13.24 -2.82
N PRO A 352 -33.98 13.65 -3.01
CA PRO A 352 -35.05 13.32 -2.06
C PRO A 352 -35.16 11.80 -1.82
N ILE A 353 -35.13 11.38 -0.55
CA ILE A 353 -34.95 9.98 -0.13
C ILE A 353 -36.29 9.23 -0.04
N GLY A 354 -37.39 9.93 0.27
CA GLY A 354 -38.74 9.37 0.28
C GLY A 354 -39.08 8.47 1.48
N ILE A 355 -38.37 8.66 2.59
CA ILE A 355 -38.59 7.96 3.87
C ILE A 355 -38.90 8.95 4.98
N SER A 356 -39.39 8.46 6.12
CA SER A 356 -39.61 9.31 7.29
C SER A 356 -39.33 8.57 8.60
N GLY A 357 -38.83 9.31 9.58
CA GLY A 357 -38.63 8.85 10.96
C GLY A 357 -38.61 10.03 11.92
N ASN A 358 -38.33 9.77 13.19
CA ASN A 358 -38.23 10.80 14.22
C ASN A 358 -36.80 11.29 14.41
N ILE A 359 -35.83 10.38 14.36
CA ILE A 359 -34.42 10.67 14.67
C ILE A 359 -33.52 10.09 13.58
N GLY A 360 -32.65 10.92 13.02
CA GLY A 360 -31.61 10.50 12.09
C GLY A 360 -30.30 10.17 12.79
N TYR A 361 -29.58 9.21 12.24
CA TYR A 361 -28.22 8.84 12.58
C TYR A 361 -27.40 8.86 11.30
N CYS A 362 -26.35 9.70 11.24
CA CYS A 362 -25.51 9.89 10.06
C CYS A 362 -24.05 9.95 10.50
N THR A 363 -23.28 8.90 10.24
CA THR A 363 -21.92 8.79 10.79
C THR A 363 -20.95 8.28 9.75
N ASP A 364 -19.85 9.00 9.57
CA ASP A 364 -18.83 8.68 8.56
C ASP A 364 -19.44 8.70 7.13
N VAL A 365 -20.08 9.82 6.80
CA VAL A 365 -20.85 10.01 5.56
C VAL A 365 -20.65 11.39 4.98
N MET A 366 -20.74 12.43 5.80
CA MET A 366 -20.80 13.81 5.30
C MET A 366 -19.48 14.26 4.65
N GLU A 367 -18.34 13.79 5.15
CA GLU A 367 -17.02 14.02 4.54
C GLU A 367 -16.87 13.38 3.16
N HIS A 368 -17.72 12.40 2.81
CA HIS A 368 -17.74 11.78 1.50
C HIS A 368 -18.57 12.54 0.46
N ILE A 369 -19.38 13.52 0.90
CA ILE A 369 -20.24 14.30 0.01
C ILE A 369 -19.41 15.39 -0.68
N PRO A 370 -19.57 15.61 -2.00
CA PRO A 370 -18.95 16.76 -2.68
C PRO A 370 -19.31 18.09 -1.98
N PRO A 371 -18.37 19.02 -1.78
CA PRO A 371 -18.60 20.24 -1.00
C PRO A 371 -19.80 21.09 -1.47
N GLU A 372 -20.10 21.06 -2.77
CA GLU A 372 -21.24 21.72 -3.39
C GLU A 372 -22.60 21.07 -3.05
N ASP A 373 -22.62 19.77 -2.80
CA ASP A 373 -23.84 18.99 -2.53
C ASP A 373 -24.15 18.89 -1.03
N VAL A 374 -23.18 19.20 -0.15
CA VAL A 374 -23.34 19.14 1.32
C VAL A 374 -24.61 19.84 1.81
N PRO A 375 -24.95 21.08 1.40
CA PRO A 375 -26.18 21.74 1.85
C PRO A 375 -27.46 21.00 1.43
N ASP A 376 -27.47 20.41 0.24
CA ASP A 376 -28.62 19.65 -0.27
C ASP A 376 -28.78 18.34 0.48
N VAL A 377 -27.68 17.64 0.77
CA VAL A 377 -27.69 16.40 1.55
C VAL A 377 -28.20 16.64 2.97
N ILE A 378 -27.72 17.69 3.66
CA ILE A 378 -28.20 18.03 5.00
C ILE A 378 -29.71 18.27 4.97
N ARG A 379 -30.21 19.03 3.99
CA ARG A 379 -31.65 19.29 3.84
C ARG A 379 -32.44 18.01 3.56
N ASN A 380 -32.00 17.17 2.63
CA ASN A 380 -32.66 15.91 2.30
C ASN A 380 -32.74 14.97 3.51
N ILE A 381 -31.68 14.91 4.33
CA ILE A 381 -31.68 14.16 5.60
C ILE A 381 -32.69 14.76 6.57
N MET A 382 -32.63 16.07 6.81
CA MET A 382 -33.49 16.75 7.79
C MET A 382 -34.96 16.85 7.35
N ASP A 383 -35.27 16.73 6.06
CA ASP A 383 -36.64 16.60 5.55
C ASP A 383 -37.28 15.25 5.92
N CYS A 384 -36.45 14.24 6.25
CA CYS A 384 -36.92 12.90 6.61
C CYS A 384 -37.13 12.72 8.12
N VAL A 385 -36.53 13.57 8.98
CA VAL A 385 -36.50 13.37 10.43
C VAL A 385 -36.65 14.66 11.22
N ASP A 386 -37.12 14.60 12.46
CA ASP A 386 -37.29 15.78 13.33
C ASP A 386 -35.94 16.30 13.86
N SER A 387 -34.98 15.39 14.07
CA SER A 387 -33.64 15.66 14.58
C SER A 387 -32.64 14.66 14.01
N CYS A 388 -31.35 15.01 13.92
CA CYS A 388 -30.34 14.10 13.43
C CYS A 388 -28.99 14.28 14.14
N TYR A 389 -28.35 13.15 14.44
CA TYR A 389 -26.99 13.06 14.96
C TYR A 389 -26.02 12.86 13.79
N PHE A 390 -25.02 13.74 13.70
CA PHE A 390 -23.95 13.70 12.73
C PHE A 390 -22.60 13.46 13.44
N LYS A 391 -21.84 12.49 12.94
CA LYS A 391 -20.42 12.29 13.31
C LYS A 391 -19.60 12.31 12.02
N ILE A 392 -18.78 13.35 11.86
CA ILE A 392 -18.15 13.71 10.59
C ILE A 392 -16.63 13.68 10.75
N ALA A 393 -15.93 12.93 9.91
CA ALA A 393 -14.47 12.87 9.95
C ALA A 393 -13.85 14.18 9.44
N LEU A 394 -12.78 14.64 10.09
CA LEU A 394 -12.06 15.87 9.74
C LEU A 394 -10.64 15.58 9.22
N PHE A 395 -10.41 14.36 8.72
CA PHE A 395 -9.12 13.87 8.20
C PHE A 395 -9.33 13.20 6.84
N ASP A 396 -8.26 13.07 6.05
CA ASP A 396 -8.30 12.43 4.73
C ASP A 396 -8.50 10.91 4.84
N ASP A 397 -9.17 10.31 3.84
CA ASP A 397 -9.27 8.87 3.77
C ASP A 397 -7.94 8.21 3.40
N SER A 398 -7.74 6.99 3.88
CA SER A 398 -6.59 6.14 3.50
C SER A 398 -6.97 5.00 2.56
N MET A 399 -8.25 4.62 2.53
CA MET A 399 -8.74 3.42 1.84
C MET A 399 -9.07 3.67 0.37
N GLY A 400 -9.33 4.91 -0.04
CA GLY A 400 -9.53 5.28 -1.45
C GLY A 400 -8.31 4.98 -2.32
N LYS A 401 -7.12 4.91 -1.71
CA LYS A 401 -5.88 4.42 -2.34
C LYS A 401 -6.04 3.02 -2.95
N LEU A 402 -6.91 2.16 -2.40
CA LEU A 402 -7.15 0.80 -2.91
C LEU A 402 -7.79 0.80 -4.31
N ILE A 403 -8.53 1.86 -4.66
CA ILE A 403 -9.15 2.04 -5.98
C ILE A 403 -8.56 3.23 -6.76
N GLY A 404 -7.58 3.93 -6.19
CA GLY A 404 -6.94 5.10 -6.79
C GLY A 404 -7.77 6.39 -6.76
N HIS A 405 -8.84 6.45 -5.96
CA HIS A 405 -9.70 7.63 -5.89
C HIS A 405 -9.91 8.06 -4.44
N PRO A 406 -9.85 9.37 -4.13
CA PRO A 406 -10.23 9.85 -2.80
C PRO A 406 -11.72 9.53 -2.55
N LEU A 407 -11.99 9.16 -1.30
CA LEU A 407 -13.34 8.92 -0.78
C LEU A 407 -13.82 10.10 0.06
N HIS A 408 -12.94 10.75 0.85
CA HIS A 408 -13.30 11.97 1.57
C HIS A 408 -13.13 13.18 0.64
N LEU A 409 -14.25 13.79 0.25
CA LEU A 409 -14.31 14.94 -0.66
C LEU A 409 -14.45 16.27 0.09
N SER A 410 -14.96 16.24 1.31
CA SER A 410 -15.26 17.39 2.16
C SER A 410 -14.51 17.34 3.50
N VAL A 411 -13.18 17.33 3.45
CA VAL A 411 -12.33 17.42 4.65
C VAL A 411 -12.11 18.88 5.03
N PHE A 412 -12.95 19.40 5.94
CA PHE A 412 -12.89 20.79 6.38
C PHE A 412 -12.88 20.92 7.91
N PRO A 413 -12.35 22.03 8.47
CA PRO A 413 -12.39 22.28 9.91
C PRO A 413 -13.81 22.28 10.49
N SER A 414 -13.94 22.02 11.80
CA SER A 414 -15.25 21.89 12.45
C SER A 414 -16.10 23.16 12.37
N GLU A 415 -15.49 24.35 12.28
CA GLU A 415 -16.19 25.63 12.10
C GLU A 415 -16.90 25.72 10.74
N TRP A 416 -16.29 25.14 9.70
CA TRP A 416 -16.91 25.06 8.38
C TRP A 416 -18.17 24.20 8.46
N TRP A 417 -18.07 23.03 9.09
CA TRP A 417 -19.22 22.14 9.29
C TRP A 417 -20.32 22.81 10.11
N GLN A 418 -19.99 23.42 11.25
CA GLN A 418 -20.97 24.16 12.06
C GLN A 418 -21.72 25.22 11.24
N SER A 419 -21.04 25.93 10.34
CA SER A 419 -21.68 26.93 9.48
C SER A 419 -22.74 26.33 8.54
N LYS A 420 -22.57 25.06 8.11
CA LYS A 420 -23.52 24.36 7.23
C LYS A 420 -24.82 23.99 7.93
N PHE A 421 -24.81 23.88 9.25
CA PHE A 421 -26.00 23.57 10.06
C PHE A 421 -26.67 24.81 10.65
N SER A 422 -26.31 26.02 10.18
CA SER A 422 -26.80 27.29 10.74
C SER A 422 -28.32 27.52 10.63
N GLU A 423 -29.01 26.77 9.77
CA GLU A 423 -30.48 26.81 9.64
C GLU A 423 -31.21 25.92 10.67
N TYR A 424 -30.48 25.11 11.43
CA TYR A 424 -31.04 24.15 12.39
C TYR A 424 -30.67 24.50 13.83
N ASP A 425 -31.50 24.03 14.76
CA ASP A 425 -31.23 24.15 16.20
C ASP A 425 -30.15 23.14 16.61
N ILE A 426 -28.91 23.60 16.85
CA ILE A 426 -27.84 22.74 17.38
C ILE A 426 -28.10 22.46 18.88
N LYS A 427 -28.42 21.21 19.21
CA LYS A 427 -28.67 20.74 20.59
C LYS A 427 -27.42 20.20 21.27
N TYR A 428 -26.47 19.68 20.49
CA TYR A 428 -25.17 19.24 20.98
C TYR A 428 -24.10 19.49 19.92
N GLN A 429 -22.90 19.86 20.37
CA GLN A 429 -21.72 19.96 19.52
C GLN A 429 -20.45 19.58 20.27
N HIS A 430 -19.56 18.84 19.60
CA HIS A 430 -18.24 18.49 20.12
C HIS A 430 -17.24 18.33 18.97
N THR A 431 -15.95 18.53 19.25
CA THR A 431 -14.87 18.26 18.31
C THR A 431 -13.72 17.61 19.05
N ASP A 432 -13.23 16.50 18.52
CA ASP A 432 -12.21 15.65 19.12
C ASP A 432 -10.81 16.27 18.90
N HIS A 433 -10.56 17.45 19.48
CA HIS A 433 -9.32 18.20 19.25
C HIS A 433 -8.08 17.46 19.79
N GLY A 434 -7.06 17.31 18.94
CA GLY A 434 -5.77 16.72 19.31
C GLY A 434 -5.67 15.21 19.07
N ASP A 435 -6.76 14.58 18.61
CA ASP A 435 -6.76 13.17 18.19
C ASP A 435 -6.10 13.02 16.81
N ALA A 436 -5.51 11.85 16.56
CA ALA A 436 -4.90 11.53 15.26
C ALA A 436 -5.96 11.47 14.14
N CYS A 437 -7.20 11.10 14.47
CA CYS A 437 -8.34 11.02 13.57
C CYS A 437 -9.51 11.82 14.17
N PRO A 438 -9.49 13.16 14.08
CA PRO A 438 -10.48 14.01 14.75
C PRO A 438 -11.84 13.96 14.04
N TYR A 439 -12.92 13.97 14.82
CA TYR A 439 -14.29 14.10 14.32
C TYR A 439 -14.99 15.36 14.86
N ALA A 440 -15.92 15.90 14.07
CA ALA A 440 -16.95 16.80 14.55
C ALA A 440 -18.23 16.01 14.87
N THR A 441 -18.83 16.27 16.04
CA THR A 441 -20.13 15.73 16.42
C THR A 441 -21.14 16.85 16.53
N LEU A 442 -22.29 16.68 15.88
CA LEU A 442 -23.41 17.61 15.92
C LEU A 442 -24.72 16.84 16.14
N TYR A 443 -25.57 17.30 17.05
CA TYR A 443 -26.95 16.85 17.12
C TYR A 443 -27.84 18.07 16.87
N VAL A 444 -28.61 18.01 15.79
CA VAL A 444 -29.40 19.14 15.28
C VAL A 444 -30.88 18.79 15.25
N GLN A 445 -31.73 19.81 15.33
CA GLN A 445 -33.18 19.66 15.29
C GLN A 445 -33.79 20.66 14.32
N ASN A 446 -34.86 20.26 13.64
CA ASN A 446 -35.64 21.18 12.82
C ASN A 446 -36.18 22.35 13.69
N PRO A 447 -36.05 23.60 13.21
CA PRO A 447 -36.61 24.75 13.93
C PRO A 447 -38.13 24.62 14.02
N LYS A 448 -38.69 25.00 15.17
CA LYS A 448 -40.14 24.93 15.43
C LYS A 448 -40.98 25.89 14.61
#